data_AF-A0A7C5JVE5-F1
#
_entry.id   AF-A0A7C5JVE5-F1
#
_cell.length_a   1.000
_cell.length_b   1.000
_cell.length_c   1.000
_cell.angle_alpha   90.00
_cell.angle_beta   90.00
_cell.angle_gamma   90.00
#
_symmetry.space_group_name_H-M   'P 1'
#
loop_
_entity.id
_entity.type
_entity.pdbx_description
1 polymer ?
#
loop_
_entity_poly.entity_id
_entity_poly.type
_entity_poly.pdbx_seq_one_letter_code
_entity_poly.pdbx_strand_id
1 'polypeptide(L)'
;HQTYLRARIPRVECPQGCGIKTVEVPWTRSRSGFTALFEAFIMILARAMPVAAIAAMFGEHDTRIWRMLHHHVEEAHGEADFSEVRRVGMNETGSRRGHIEPILA
;
A
#
# COMPACT_ATOMS: atom_id res chain seq x y z
N HIS A 1 -17.34 -5.39 26.51
CA HIS A 1 -16.52 -4.19 26.78
C HIS A 1 -15.45 -4.04 25.70
N GLN A 2 -15.20 -2.83 25.20
CA GLN A 2 -14.11 -2.53 24.25
C GLN A 2 -13.06 -1.67 24.96
N THR A 3 -11.78 -2.00 24.80
CA THR A 3 -10.65 -1.22 25.33
C THR A 3 -9.81 -0.72 24.16
N TYR A 4 -9.61 0.59 24.09
CA TYR A 4 -8.82 1.24 23.05
C TYR A 4 -7.47 1.68 23.62
N LEU A 5 -6.38 1.14 23.09
CA LEU A 5 -5.02 1.59 23.40
C LEU A 5 -4.58 2.60 22.33
N ARG A 6 -4.35 3.85 22.75
CA ARG A 6 -3.81 4.90 21.89
C ARG A 6 -2.35 5.14 22.26
N ALA A 7 -1.44 4.54 21.51
CA ALA A 7 0.00 4.75 21.68
C ALA A 7 0.57 5.38 20.40
N ARG A 8 1.11 6.60 20.50
CA ARG A 8 1.92 7.18 19.43
C ARG A 8 3.32 6.58 19.48
N ILE A 9 3.88 6.27 18.32
CA ILE A 9 5.28 5.87 18.23
C ILE A 9 6.15 7.08 18.61
N PRO A 10 7.03 6.96 19.63
CA PRO A 10 7.94 8.03 20.02
C PRO A 10 8.73 8.58 18.83
N ARG A 11 8.77 9.90 18.71
CA ARG A 11 9.53 10.63 17.68
C ARG A 11 10.59 11.48 18.37
N VAL A 12 11.86 11.31 17.98
CA VAL A 12 12.99 12.09 18.49
C VAL A 12 13.61 12.86 17.34
N GLU A 13 13.82 14.16 17.53
CA GLU A 13 14.60 14.98 16.60
C GLU A 13 16.08 14.81 16.89
N CYS A 14 16.83 14.41 15.87
CA CYS A 14 18.26 14.18 15.96
C CYS A 14 19.01 15.52 16.10
N PRO A 15 19.75 15.76 17.20
CA PRO A 15 20.47 17.02 17.39
C PRO A 15 21.51 17.31 16.31
N GLN A 16 22.03 16.26 15.65
CA GLN A 16 22.97 16.39 14.53
C GLN A 16 22.30 16.67 13.17
N GLY A 17 21.00 16.95 13.13
CA GLY A 17 20.28 17.24 11.88
C GLY A 17 19.95 16.02 11.02
N CYS A 18 20.06 14.80 11.56
CA CYS A 18 19.78 13.56 10.83
C CYS A 18 18.27 13.22 10.64
N GLY A 19 17.41 14.22 10.87
CA GLY A 19 15.95 14.13 10.78
C GLY A 19 15.28 13.47 11.99
N ILE A 20 13.98 13.20 11.84
CA ILE A 20 13.17 12.56 12.89
C ILE A 20 13.40 11.05 12.89
N LYS A 21 13.69 10.50 14.07
CA LYS A 21 13.82 9.06 14.32
C LYS A 21 12.62 8.55 15.11
N THR A 22 12.21 7.34 14.80
CA THR A 22 11.16 6.61 15.52
C THR A 22 11.72 5.28 16.00
N VAL A 23 11.30 4.86 17.20
CA VAL A 23 11.64 3.52 17.69
C VAL A 23 10.97 2.45 16.82
N GLU A 24 11.64 1.31 16.66
CA GLU A 24 11.03 0.14 16.07
C GLU A 24 10.03 -0.48 17.06
N VAL A 25 8.89 -0.92 16.55
CA VAL A 25 7.83 -1.54 17.34
C VAL A 25 7.35 -2.81 16.65
N PRO A 26 6.97 -3.86 17.39
CA PRO A 26 6.68 -5.17 16.79
C PRO A 26 5.38 -5.22 15.98
N TRP A 27 4.54 -4.17 16.05
CA TRP A 27 3.23 -4.12 15.41
C TRP A 27 3.16 -3.21 14.18
N THR A 28 4.26 -2.58 13.76
CA THR A 28 4.30 -1.82 12.49
C THR A 28 5.72 -1.69 11.98
N ARG A 29 5.88 -1.78 10.66
CA ARG A 29 7.14 -1.44 10.00
C ARG A 29 7.40 0.07 10.08
N SER A 30 8.67 0.44 10.01
CA SER A 30 9.07 1.85 9.99
C SER A 30 8.36 2.61 8.85
N ARG A 31 7.81 3.79 9.18
CA ARG A 31 7.13 4.72 8.25
C ARG A 31 5.88 4.19 7.52
N SER A 32 5.33 3.03 7.91
CA SER A 32 4.06 2.53 7.36
C SER A 32 2.90 3.52 7.59
N GLY A 33 2.74 3.92 8.85
CA GLY A 33 1.59 4.70 9.30
C GLY A 33 0.36 3.87 9.68
N PHE A 34 0.42 2.54 9.53
CA PHE A 34 -0.61 1.57 9.93
C PHE A 34 0.00 0.42 10.73
N THR A 35 -0.82 -0.34 11.45
CA THR A 35 -0.35 -1.57 12.10
C THR A 35 -0.19 -2.70 11.08
N ALA A 36 0.71 -3.64 11.31
CA ALA A 36 0.94 -4.80 10.44
C ALA A 36 -0.35 -5.61 10.23
N LEU A 37 -1.17 -5.77 11.28
CA LEU A 37 -2.47 -6.42 11.18
C LEU A 37 -3.44 -5.65 10.26
N PHE A 38 -3.43 -4.32 10.33
CA PHE A 38 -4.25 -3.50 9.44
C PHE A 38 -3.76 -3.59 8.00
N GLU A 39 -2.45 -3.52 7.75
CA GLU A 39 -1.89 -3.72 6.42
C GLU A 39 -2.30 -5.08 5.83
N ALA A 40 -2.17 -6.18 6.59
CA ALA A 40 -2.59 -7.51 6.18
C ALA A 40 -4.09 -7.58 5.85
N PHE A 41 -4.94 -6.94 6.65
CA PHE A 41 -6.37 -6.90 6.39
C PHE A 41 -6.71 -6.13 5.10
N ILE A 42 -6.05 -5.00 4.87
CA ILE A 42 -6.21 -4.23 3.63
C ILE A 42 -5.70 -5.01 2.41
N MET A 43 -4.61 -5.77 2.51
CA MET A 43 -4.12 -6.66 1.44
C MET A 43 -5.16 -7.70 1.04
N ILE A 44 -5.88 -8.28 2.01
CA ILE A 44 -6.97 -9.23 1.74
C ILE A 44 -8.11 -8.53 0.99
N LEU A 45 -8.53 -7.35 1.44
CA LEU A 45 -9.60 -6.59 0.81
C LEU A 45 -9.23 -6.11 -0.60
N ALA A 46 -7.99 -5.67 -0.81
CA ALA A 46 -7.50 -5.17 -2.10
C ALA A 46 -7.55 -6.24 -3.21
N ARG A 47 -7.57 -7.53 -2.86
CA ARG A 47 -7.80 -8.62 -3.82
C ARG A 47 -9.25 -8.74 -4.28
N ALA A 48 -10.19 -8.25 -3.49
CA ALA A 48 -11.62 -8.45 -3.71
C ALA A 48 -12.35 -7.18 -4.17
N MET A 49 -11.81 -6.00 -3.89
CA MET A 49 -12.48 -4.73 -4.21
C MET A 49 -11.50 -3.59 -4.52
N PRO A 50 -11.94 -2.53 -5.22
CA PRO A 50 -11.09 -1.39 -5.54
C PRO A 50 -10.56 -0.67 -4.30
N VAL A 51 -9.33 -0.17 -4.36
CA VAL A 51 -8.68 0.59 -3.27
C VAL A 51 -9.51 1.79 -2.83
N ALA A 52 -10.20 2.47 -3.75
CA ALA A 52 -11.09 3.57 -3.42
C ALA A 52 -12.28 3.16 -2.52
N ALA A 53 -12.84 1.96 -2.72
CA ALA A 53 -13.91 1.43 -1.88
C ALA A 53 -13.39 1.11 -0.47
N ILE A 54 -12.17 0.57 -0.38
CA ILE A 54 -11.50 0.30 0.89
C ILE A 54 -11.20 1.62 1.63
N ALA A 55 -10.68 2.62 0.92
CA ALA A 55 -10.42 3.95 1.47
C ALA A 55 -11.69 4.56 2.08
N ALA A 56 -12.81 4.50 1.35
CA ALA A 56 -14.11 4.95 1.84
C ALA A 56 -14.60 4.14 3.06
N MET A 57 -14.42 2.81 3.05
CA MET A 57 -14.82 1.92 4.15
C MET A 57 -14.12 2.27 5.47
N PHE A 58 -12.84 2.62 5.42
CA PHE A 58 -12.05 2.94 6.62
C PHE A 58 -11.90 4.44 6.90
N GLY A 59 -12.47 5.30 6.05
CA GLY A 59 -12.33 6.75 6.17
C GLY A 59 -10.88 7.24 6.00
N GLU A 60 -10.09 6.54 5.19
CA GLU A 60 -8.69 6.85 4.93
C GLU A 60 -8.48 7.42 3.53
N HIS A 61 -7.33 8.07 3.32
CA HIS A 61 -6.92 8.47 1.98
C HIS A 61 -6.38 7.28 1.20
N ASP A 62 -6.88 7.08 -0.01
CA ASP A 62 -6.46 6.02 -0.94
C ASP A 62 -4.94 6.03 -1.19
N THR A 63 -4.33 7.20 -1.31
CA THR A 63 -2.87 7.37 -1.46
C THR A 63 -2.06 6.72 -0.34
N ARG A 64 -2.58 6.69 0.90
CA ARG A 64 -1.92 6.02 2.03
C ARG A 64 -2.02 4.50 1.91
N ILE A 65 -3.14 4.00 1.40
CA ILE A 65 -3.33 2.57 1.12
C ILE A 65 -2.42 2.14 -0.03
N TRP A 66 -2.39 2.87 -1.14
CA TRP A 66 -1.51 2.60 -2.27
C TRP A 66 -0.03 2.53 -1.87
N ARG A 67 0.42 3.45 -1.01
CA ARG A 67 1.81 3.43 -0.50
C ARG A 67 2.15 2.14 0.25
N MET A 68 1.19 1.58 0.98
CA MET A 68 1.37 0.28 1.63
C MET A 68 1.33 -0.86 0.61
N LEU A 69 0.38 -0.85 -0.33
CA LEU A 69 0.29 -1.88 -1.36
C LEU A 69 1.56 -1.97 -2.20
N HIS A 70 2.08 -0.83 -2.66
CA HIS A 70 3.34 -0.77 -3.39
C HIS A 70 4.50 -1.38 -2.61
N HIS A 71 4.59 -1.09 -1.31
CA HIS A 71 5.66 -1.68 -0.49
C HIS A 71 5.64 -3.22 -0.51
N HIS A 72 4.47 -3.84 -0.29
CA HIS A 72 4.34 -5.30 -0.27
C HIS A 72 4.49 -5.92 -1.67
N VAL A 73 4.02 -5.24 -2.71
CA VAL A 73 4.18 -5.70 -4.11
C VAL A 73 5.65 -5.64 -4.52
N GLU A 74 6.36 -4.56 -4.21
CA GLU A 74 7.79 -4.42 -4.51
C GLU A 74 8.64 -5.42 -3.74
N GLU A 75 8.32 -5.69 -2.46
CA GLU A 75 8.97 -6.73 -1.68
C GLU A 75 8.79 -8.11 -2.32
N ALA A 76 7.54 -8.47 -2.67
CA ALA A 76 7.25 -9.74 -3.35
C ALA A 76 7.91 -9.84 -4.74
N HIS A 77 7.98 -8.75 -5.50
CA HIS A 77 8.71 -8.72 -6.76
C HIS A 77 10.22 -8.88 -6.58
N GLY A 78 10.80 -8.31 -5.51
CA GLY A 78 12.22 -8.46 -5.19
C GLY A 78 12.61 -9.89 -4.82
N GLU A 79 11.67 -10.67 -4.27
CA GLU A 79 11.85 -12.09 -3.95
C GLU A 79 11.59 -13.02 -5.14
N ALA A 80 10.82 -12.57 -6.13
CA ALA A 80 10.44 -13.38 -7.28
C ALA A 80 11.59 -13.48 -8.31
N ASP A 81 11.84 -14.70 -8.79
CA ASP A 81 12.77 -14.93 -9.90
C ASP A 81 12.04 -14.86 -11.24
N PHE A 82 12.44 -13.92 -12.08
CA PHE A 82 11.91 -13.71 -13.43
C PHE A 82 12.88 -14.12 -14.54
N SER A 83 14.00 -14.80 -14.22
CA SER A 83 15.06 -15.16 -15.16
C SER A 83 14.57 -15.98 -16.38
N GLU A 84 13.54 -16.82 -16.19
CA GLU A 84 12.95 -17.66 -17.25
C GLU A 84 11.75 -17.01 -17.96
N VAL A 85 11.36 -15.78 -17.62
CA VAL A 85 10.25 -15.09 -18.28
C VAL A 85 10.66 -14.68 -19.69
N ARG A 86 9.97 -15.21 -20.71
CA ARG A 86 10.28 -14.94 -22.13
C ARG A 86 9.26 -14.04 -22.84
N ARG A 87 8.06 -13.87 -22.26
CA ARG A 87 6.98 -13.07 -22.85
C ARG A 87 6.21 -12.38 -21.73
N VAL A 88 5.88 -11.11 -21.93
CA VAL A 88 5.04 -10.32 -21.03
C VAL A 88 3.79 -9.90 -21.80
N GLY A 89 2.62 -10.26 -21.29
CA GLY A 89 1.34 -9.82 -21.83
C GLY A 89 0.87 -8.56 -21.10
N MET A 90 0.59 -7.51 -21.84
CA MET A 90 -0.08 -6.31 -21.32
C MET A 90 -1.52 -6.34 -21.79
N ASN A 91 -2.45 -6.32 -20.85
CA ASN A 91 -3.87 -6.17 -21.15
C ASN A 91 -4.36 -4.83 -20.61
N GLU A 92 -4.99 -4.04 -21.45
CA GLU A 92 -5.69 -2.86 -20.99
C GLU A 92 -7.04 -3.28 -20.42
N THR A 93 -7.37 -2.80 -19.22
CA THR A 93 -8.70 -2.96 -18.66
C THR A 93 -9.42 -1.62 -18.78
N GLY A 94 -10.29 -1.49 -19.78
CA GLY A 94 -11.09 -0.29 -19.99
C GLY A 94 -12.05 -0.05 -18.82
N SER A 95 -11.88 1.08 -18.12
CA SER A 95 -12.65 1.41 -16.90
C SER A 95 -13.84 2.36 -17.15
N ARG A 96 -13.95 2.96 -18.34
CA ARG A 96 -15.03 3.88 -18.72
C ARG A 96 -15.72 3.42 -20.00
N ARG A 97 -17.05 3.28 -19.98
CA ARG A 97 -17.85 3.20 -21.22
C ARG A 97 -17.80 4.56 -21.92
N GLY A 98 -17.44 4.60 -23.20
CA GLY A 98 -17.54 5.79 -24.06
C GLY A 98 -16.24 6.30 -24.71
N HIS A 99 -15.08 5.67 -24.49
CA HIS A 99 -13.90 5.96 -25.30
C HIS A 99 -14.00 5.25 -26.65
N ILE A 100 -14.05 6.02 -27.73
CA ILE A 100 -13.84 5.54 -29.11
C ILE A 100 -12.38 5.88 -29.43
N GLU A 101 -11.53 4.88 -29.58
CA GLU A 101 -10.24 5.10 -30.23
C GLU A 101 -10.51 5.41 -31.71
N PRO A 102 -10.09 6.57 -32.24
CA PRO A 102 -10.15 6.79 -33.67
C PRO A 102 -9.15 5.84 -34.33
N ILE A 103 -9.67 4.92 -35.14
CA ILE A 103 -8.86 4.15 -36.07
C ILE A 103 -8.24 5.16 -37.04
N LEU A 104 -6.94 5.44 -36.89
CA LEU A 104 -6.17 6.09 -37.94
C LEU A 104 -5.98 5.07 -39.06
N ALA A 105 -6.63 5.35 -40.19
CA ALA A 105 -6.39 4.71 -41.48
C ALA A 105 -5.08 5.24 -42.09
#